data_AF-A0A6V7HVW9-F1
#
_entry.id   AF-A0A6V7HVW9-F1
#
_cell.length_a   1.000
_cell.length_b   1.000
_cell.length_c   1.000
_cell.angle_alpha   90.00
_cell.angle_beta   90.00
_cell.angle_gamma   90.00
#
_symmetry.space_group_name_H-M   'P 1'
#
loop_
_entity.id
_entity.type
_entity.pdbx_description
1 polymer ?
#
loop_
_entity_poly.entity_id
_entity_poly.type
_entity_poly.pdbx_seq_one_letter_code
_entity_poly.pdbx_strand_id
1 'polypeptide(L)' 'YLQRGDHNLIVADWSELAAGNYIEATSHVRSVGTEISGAIQRIINAGVSIEKIHVVSHSLGSQVAGIVGMELNGTLPRIT' A
#
# COMPACT_ATOMS: atom_id res chain seq x y z
N TYR A 1 15.97 -4.57 2.37
CA TYR A 1 15.89 -3.70 1.17
C TYR A 1 17.14 -2.86 1.00
N LEU A 2 17.54 -2.04 1.97
CA LEU A 2 18.69 -1.12 1.83
C LEU A 2 20.04 -1.80 1.53
N GLN A 3 20.25 -3.06 1.93
CA GLN A 3 21.43 -3.83 1.53
C GLN A 3 21.41 -4.30 0.07
N ARG A 4 20.23 -4.34 -0.57
CA ARG A 4 20.06 -4.80 -1.97
C ARG A 4 20.21 -3.67 -2.98
N GLY A 5 20.19 -2.42 -2.52
CA GLY A 5 20.27 -1.24 -3.37
C GLY A 5 19.72 0.00 -2.69
N ASP A 6 19.83 1.13 -3.39
CA ASP A 6 19.26 2.41 -2.98
C ASP A 6 17.74 2.40 -3.24
N HIS A 7 16.97 2.48 -2.16
CA HIS A 7 15.53 2.38 -2.19
C HIS A 7 14.90 3.34 -1.18
N ASN A 8 13.82 4.00 -1.58
CA ASN A 8 12.94 4.69 -0.64
C ASN A 8 12.05 3.67 0.06
N LEU A 9 12.15 3.59 1.40
CA LEU A 9 11.25 2.79 2.22
C LEU A 9 10.20 3.70 2.86
N ILE A 10 8.94 3.50 2.48
CA ILE A 10 7.81 4.24 3.04
C ILE A 10 6.97 3.25 3.84
N VAL A 11 6.76 3.54 5.11
CA VAL A 11 5.91 2.73 5.99
C VAL A 11 4.54 3.39 6.05
N ALA A 12 3.52 2.66 5.60
CA ALA A 12 2.13 3.05 5.80
C ALA A 12 1.66 2.52 7.16
N ASP A 13 1.72 3.37 8.18
CA ASP A 13 1.20 3.04 9.52
C ASP A 13 -0.30 3.32 9.59
N TRP A 14 -1.07 2.27 9.86
CA TRP A 14 -2.51 2.32 10.09
C TRP A 14 -2.87 1.52 11.36
N SER A 15 -1.91 1.39 12.29
CA SER A 15 -2.02 0.60 13.52
C SER A 15 -3.20 1.00 14.38
N GLU A 16 -3.53 2.29 14.46
CA GLU A 16 -4.71 2.78 15.20
C GLU A 16 -6.01 2.18 14.67
N LEU A 17 -6.18 2.13 13.34
CA LEU A 17 -7.36 1.53 12.70
C LEU A 17 -7.36 0.00 12.76
N ALA A 18 -6.17 -0.60 12.90
CA ALA A 18 -5.99 -2.05 13.01
C ALA A 18 -6.04 -2.56 14.47
N ALA A 19 -6.06 -1.68 15.48
CA ALA A 19 -5.97 -2.06 16.89
C ALA A 19 -7.26 -2.69 17.46
N GLY A 20 -8.37 -2.54 16.76
CA GLY A 20 -9.66 -3.13 17.14
C GLY A 20 -9.71 -4.65 16.96
N ASN A 21 -10.91 -5.22 17.14
CA ASN A 21 -11.12 -6.62 16.82
C ASN A 21 -11.05 -6.86 15.30
N TYR A 22 -10.98 -8.12 14.88
CA TYR A 22 -10.81 -8.46 13.45
C TYR A 22 -11.89 -7.88 12.54
N ILE A 23 -13.14 -7.80 13.01
CA ILE A 23 -14.26 -7.24 12.24
C ILE A 23 -14.08 -5.73 12.06
N GLU A 24 -13.71 -5.03 13.12
CA GLU A 24 -13.40 -3.59 13.07
C GLU A 24 -12.21 -3.32 12.15
N ALA A 25 -11.09 -4.01 12.35
CA ALA A 25 -9.90 -3.86 11.51
C ALA A 25 -10.20 -4.13 10.03
N THR A 26 -10.99 -5.17 9.73
CA THR A 26 -11.39 -5.51 8.35
C THR A 26 -12.29 -4.43 7.73
N SER A 27 -13.14 -3.77 8.52
CA SER A 27 -13.99 -2.68 8.04
C SER A 27 -13.20 -1.47 7.53
N HIS A 28 -11.97 -1.27 8.03
CA HIS A 28 -11.07 -0.18 7.62
C HIS A 28 -10.21 -0.51 6.38
N VAL A 29 -10.14 -1.77 5.94
CA VAL A 29 -9.24 -2.19 4.85
C VAL A 29 -9.44 -1.38 3.57
N ARG A 30 -10.69 -1.13 3.19
CA ARG A 30 -11.01 -0.39 1.97
C ARG A 30 -10.57 1.06 2.07
N SER A 31 -10.90 1.77 3.16
CA SER A 31 -10.54 3.17 3.32
C SER A 31 -9.02 3.35 3.37
N VAL A 32 -8.31 2.51 4.12
CA VAL A 32 -6.85 2.53 4.18
C VAL A 32 -6.22 2.28 2.80
N GLY A 33 -6.75 1.29 2.05
CA GLY A 33 -6.28 1.01 0.70
C GLY A 33 -6.47 2.19 -0.26
N THR A 34 -7.62 2.86 -0.21
CA THR A 34 -7.91 4.07 -1.01
C THR A 34 -6.99 5.24 -0.66
N GLU A 35 -6.69 5.47 0.62
CA GLU A 35 -5.76 6.54 1.02
C GLU A 35 -4.33 6.26 0.56
N ILE A 36 -3.87 5.01 0.67
CA ILE A 36 -2.54 4.60 0.21
C ILE A 36 -2.44 4.68 -1.32
N SER A 37 -3.47 4.27 -2.06
CA SER A 37 -3.46 4.40 -3.53
C SER A 37 -3.41 5.87 -3.96
N GLY A 38 -4.14 6.75 -3.28
CA GLY A 38 -4.06 8.20 -3.49
C GLY A 38 -2.66 8.76 -3.22
N ALA A 39 -1.98 8.29 -2.17
CA ALA A 39 -0.59 8.67 -1.89
C ALA A 39 0.37 8.20 -2.98
N ILE A 40 0.24 6.95 -3.44
CA ILE A 40 1.03 6.42 -4.56
C ILE A 40 0.77 7.21 -5.85
N GLN A 41 -0.48 7.55 -6.15
CA GLN A 41 -0.82 8.36 -7.32
C GLN A 41 -0.15 9.74 -7.27
N ARG A 42 -0.07 10.37 -6.09
CA ARG A 42 0.66 11.64 -5.93
C ARG A 42 2.16 11.47 -6.19
N ILE A 43 2.76 10.36 -5.75
CA ILE A 43 4.17 10.04 -6.01
C ILE A 43 4.41 9.82 -7.52
N ILE A 44 3.50 9.12 -8.19
CA ILE A 44 3.55 8.94 -9.66
C ILE A 44 3.44 10.28 -10.38
N ASN A 45 2.49 11.12 -9.98
CA ASN A 45 2.29 12.45 -10.54
C ASN A 45 3.49 13.38 -10.31
N ALA A 46 4.26 13.15 -9.24
CA ALA A 46 5.51 13.86 -8.97
C ALA A 46 6.70 13.36 -9.83
N GLY A 47 6.49 12.37 -10.71
CA GLY A 47 7.47 11.90 -11.70
C GLY A 47 8.08 10.54 -11.42
N VAL A 48 7.65 9.83 -10.37
CA VAL A 48 8.12 8.46 -10.11
C VAL A 48 7.42 7.48 -11.06
N SER A 49 8.19 6.73 -11.83
CA SER A 49 7.64 5.66 -12.67
C SER A 49 6.96 4.60 -11.81
N ILE A 50 5.75 4.20 -12.19
CA ILE A 50 4.98 3.13 -11.51
C ILE A 50 5.73 1.80 -11.47
N GLU A 51 6.56 1.51 -12.48
CA GLU A 51 7.41 0.32 -12.56
C GLU A 51 8.43 0.21 -11.42
N LYS A 52 8.71 1.32 -10.72
CA LYS A 52 9.61 1.36 -9.57
C LYS A 52 8.91 1.15 -8.22
N ILE A 53 7.59 0.94 -8.22
CA ILE A 53 6.79 0.83 -7.01
C ILE A 53 6.55 -0.64 -6.69
N HIS A 54 7.01 -1.07 -5.51
CA HIS A 54 6.72 -2.40 -4.96
C HIS A 54 6.01 -2.24 -3.63
N VAL A 55 4.79 -2.77 -3.54
CA VAL A 55 4.04 -2.83 -2.27
C VAL A 55 4.36 -4.14 -1.56
N VAL A 56 4.80 -4.04 -0.31
CA VAL A 56 5.02 -5.19 0.57
C VAL A 56 4.01 -5.11 1.71
N SER A 57 3.38 -6.24 2.01
CA SER A 57 2.25 -6.35 2.90
C SER A 57 2.31 -7.64 3.71
N HIS A 58 1.58 -7.70 4.82
CA HIS A 58 1.49 -8.88 5.66
C HIS A 58 0.11 -8.96 6.31
N SER A 59 -0.41 -10.18 6.45
CA SER A 59 -1.70 -10.46 7.11
C SER A 59 -2.83 -9.63 6.49
N LEU A 60 -3.63 -8.91 7.28
CA LEU A 60 -4.72 -8.05 6.80
C LEU A 60 -4.23 -6.94 5.87
N GLY A 61 -2.96 -6.51 6.01
CA GLY A 61 -2.33 -5.56 5.09
C GLY A 61 -2.25 -6.06 3.65
N SER A 62 -2.30 -7.37 3.40
CA SER A 62 -2.35 -7.90 2.03
C SER A 62 -3.68 -7.64 1.35
N GLN A 63 -4.79 -7.56 2.10
CA GLN A 63 -6.06 -7.11 1.54
C GLN A 63 -6.04 -5.60 1.24
N VAL A 64 -5.41 -4.81 2.12
CA VAL A 64 -5.16 -3.38 1.87
C VAL A 64 -4.36 -3.20 0.57
N ALA A 65 -3.27 -3.95 0.39
CA ALA A 65 -2.47 -3.93 -0.82
C ALA A 65 -3.26 -4.37 -2.07
N GLY A 66 -4.17 -5.34 -1.94
CA GLY A 66 -5.10 -5.73 -3.01
C GLY A 66 -6.01 -4.58 -3.44
N ILE A 67 -6.57 -3.82 -2.50
CA ILE A 67 -7.34 -2.60 -2.80
C ILE A 67 -6.45 -1.56 -3.49
N VAL A 68 -5.23 -1.34 -3.00
CA VAL A 68 -4.28 -0.42 -3.64
C VAL A 68 -4.03 -0.79 -5.12
N GLY A 69 -3.78 -2.07 -5.39
CA GLY A 69 -3.62 -2.57 -6.75
C GLY A 69 -4.86 -2.36 -7.61
N MET A 70 -6.05 -2.62 -7.08
CA MET A 70 -7.33 -2.40 -7.77
C MET A 70 -7.56 -0.93 -8.13
N GLU A 71 -7.35 -0.01 -7.17
CA GLU A 71 -7.50 1.43 -7.36
C GLU A 71 -6.49 1.98 -8.40
N LEU A 72 -5.31 1.38 -8.49
CA LEU A 72 -4.31 1.68 -9.53
C LEU A 72 -4.51 0.82 -10.80
N ASN A 73 -5.71 0.30 -11.03
CA ASN A 73 -6.11 -0.46 -12.22
C ASN A 73 -5.24 -1.69 -12.53
N GLY A 74 -4.67 -2.32 -11.50
CA GLY A 74 -3.81 -3.50 -11.64
C GLY A 74 -2.45 -3.20 -12.29
N THR A 75 -2.05 -1.93 -12.38
CA THR A 75 -0.82 -1.51 -13.07
C THR A 75 0.43 -1.53 -12.18
N LEU A 76 0.27 -1.82 -10.88
CA LEU A 76 1.43 -2.03 -10.01
C LEU A 76 2.22 -3.26 -10.47
N PRO A 77 3.54 -3.15 -10.67
CA PRO A 77 4.35 -4.25 -11.18
C PRO A 77 4.49 -5.39 -10.18
N ARG A 78 4.34 -5.10 -8.87
CA ARG A 78 4.54 -6.08 -7.82
C ARG A 78 3.82 -5.74 -6.51
N ILE A 79 3.15 -6.75 -5.97
CA ILE A 79 2.64 -6.80 -4.60
C ILE A 79 3.20 -8.08 -3.96
N THR A 80 3.67 -8.01 -2.71
CA THR A 80 4.13 -9.17 -1.93
C THR A 80 3.51 -9.17 -0.55
#